data_AF-A0AAQ0QJ09-F1
#
_entry.id   AF-A0AAQ0QJ09-F1
#
_cell.length_a   1.000
_cell.length_b   1.000
_cell.length_c   1.000
_cell.angle_alpha   90.00
_cell.angle_beta   90.00
_cell.angle_gamma   90.00
#
_symmetry.space_group_name_H-M   'P 1'
#
loop_
_entity.id
_entity.type
_entity.pdbx_description
1 polymer ?
#
loop_
_entity_poly.entity_id
_entity_poly.type
_entity_poly.pdbx_seq_one_letter_code
_entity_poly.pdbx_strand_id
1 'polypeptide(L)'
;MVRRSRPNKEGEFPILLRITMNGQRAEVYTNRYVAPANWDASKGQSKGKTKKDLELNRYLDTIRTKICEIHNQLVMRDEMVNPDTLKKAFLGKLQKPTMLCEAFRELNKKVKDRNERGDICEGTRLRWERCVKYLEEFLIDNQDVKDIPMKKLTSGMVDDFEHFLRIKKGCANNAAVRYIRYLKSVVRTGIANKWIDDDPFVGKRYVRTKPKREKLTETELQRIIELDLSELPRLDLVRDTFVFCCFTGLAFADISTLKREHIVTDDKGEMWIRKAREKTDEMSVIPILEIPRRLMEKYRSHPRVVEKDTVIPVISNQRMNSYLDEIASKADIKKHLTTHIARHTFATMSLNNHVPIETVSKMLGHKDIATTQIYATMLDQTVSEDMGRMRDKFDSLKVDIKPLPEKPTTFERPPLPKRGRPKKS
;
A
#
# COMPACT_ATOMS: atom_id res chain seq x y z
N MET A 1 -40.04 9.41 39.08
CA MET A 1 -40.21 10.47 40.11
C MET A 1 -40.69 11.74 39.43
N VAL A 2 -41.42 12.62 40.11
CA VAL A 2 -41.81 13.93 39.57
C VAL A 2 -40.97 15.02 40.22
N ARG A 3 -40.43 15.95 39.43
CA ARG A 3 -39.70 17.12 39.94
C ARG A 3 -40.68 18.27 40.12
N ARG A 4 -40.95 18.67 41.37
CA ARG A 4 -41.87 19.78 41.69
C ARG A 4 -41.31 21.19 41.39
N SER A 5 -40.13 21.28 40.78
CA SER A 5 -39.53 22.55 40.36
C SER A 5 -39.58 22.66 38.83
N ARG A 6 -40.11 23.78 38.32
CA ARG A 6 -40.37 24.08 36.88
C ARG A 6 -41.62 23.39 36.30
N PRO A 7 -42.84 23.84 36.68
CA PRO A 7 -44.06 23.44 35.98
C PRO A 7 -44.04 23.97 34.53
N ASN A 8 -44.73 23.27 33.62
CA ASN A 8 -44.97 23.79 32.28
C ASN A 8 -46.06 24.89 32.29
N LYS A 9 -46.37 25.49 31.14
CA LYS A 9 -47.42 26.54 31.01
C LYS A 9 -48.82 26.05 31.45
N GLU A 10 -49.03 24.74 31.53
CA GLU A 10 -50.29 24.09 31.93
C GLU A 10 -50.29 23.64 33.40
N GLY A 11 -49.25 23.96 34.19
CA GLY A 11 -49.15 23.58 35.60
C GLY A 11 -48.74 22.12 35.84
N GLU A 12 -48.36 21.36 34.81
CA GLU A 12 -47.90 19.98 34.92
C GLU A 12 -46.40 19.91 35.25
N PHE A 13 -45.99 18.91 36.01
CA PHE A 13 -44.61 18.74 36.44
C PHE A 13 -43.86 17.68 35.61
N PRO A 14 -42.57 17.89 35.32
CA PRO A 14 -41.78 16.95 34.54
C PRO A 14 -41.49 15.66 35.32
N ILE A 15 -41.52 14.55 34.59
CA ILE A 15 -41.18 13.22 35.09
C ILE A 15 -39.68 12.96 34.86
N LEU A 16 -39.03 12.52 35.93
CA LEU A 16 -37.65 12.07 35.95
C LEU A 16 -37.59 10.56 36.12
N LEU A 17 -36.77 9.93 35.29
CA LEU A 17 -36.25 8.60 35.53
C LEU A 17 -35.07 8.71 36.50
N ARG A 18 -35.12 7.95 37.60
CA ARG A 18 -34.02 7.85 38.57
C ARG A 18 -33.55 6.40 38.61
N ILE A 19 -32.27 6.19 38.35
CA ILE A 19 -31.59 4.89 38.45
C ILE A 19 -30.76 4.94 39.73
N THR A 20 -30.95 3.99 40.64
CA THR A 20 -30.23 3.91 41.92
C THR A 20 -29.63 2.52 42.07
N MET A 21 -28.32 2.45 42.34
CA MET A 21 -27.63 1.18 42.57
C MET A 21 -26.40 1.42 43.44
N ASN A 22 -26.18 0.57 44.46
CA ASN A 22 -25.03 0.63 45.38
C ASN A 22 -24.73 2.04 45.92
N GLY A 23 -25.77 2.78 46.33
CA GLY A 23 -25.64 4.15 46.86
C GLY A 23 -25.43 5.25 45.81
N GLN A 24 -25.10 4.91 44.56
CA GLN A 24 -24.98 5.86 43.45
C GLN A 24 -26.34 6.13 42.79
N ARG A 25 -26.50 7.33 42.21
CA ARG A 25 -27.77 7.77 41.60
C ARG A 25 -27.52 8.51 40.29
N ALA A 26 -28.31 8.18 39.27
CA ALA A 26 -28.32 8.89 38.00
C ALA A 26 -29.75 9.29 37.61
N GLU A 27 -29.94 10.53 37.16
CA GLU A 27 -31.24 11.08 36.78
C GLU A 27 -31.29 11.46 35.29
N VAL A 28 -32.43 11.18 34.65
CA VAL A 28 -32.71 11.48 33.23
C VAL A 28 -34.13 12.05 33.11
N TYR A 29 -34.28 13.13 32.34
CA TYR A 29 -35.60 13.66 32.01
C TYR A 29 -36.27 12.78 30.96
N THR A 30 -37.53 12.38 31.21
CA THR A 30 -38.31 11.61 30.23
C THR A 30 -39.05 12.50 29.22
N ASN A 31 -38.92 13.83 29.35
CA ASN A 31 -39.64 14.85 28.56
C ASN A 31 -41.17 14.69 28.57
N ARG A 32 -41.72 13.98 29.56
CA ARG A 32 -43.17 13.86 29.80
C ARG A 32 -43.55 14.58 31.08
N TYR A 33 -44.78 15.07 31.11
CA TYR A 33 -45.33 15.84 32.22
C TYR A 33 -46.57 15.15 32.77
N VAL A 34 -46.87 15.40 34.04
CA VAL A 34 -48.06 14.89 34.72
C VAL A 34 -48.60 15.92 35.68
N ALA A 35 -49.92 16.00 35.78
CA ALA A 35 -50.58 16.80 36.80
C ALA A 35 -50.22 16.26 38.20
N PRO A 36 -49.83 17.13 39.16
CA PRO A 36 -49.43 16.69 40.50
C PRO A 36 -50.51 15.88 41.23
N ALA A 37 -51.80 16.19 41.00
CA ALA A 37 -52.92 15.46 41.59
C ALA A 37 -53.03 14.00 41.08
N ASN A 38 -52.57 13.76 39.86
CA ASN A 38 -52.67 12.46 39.20
C ASN A 38 -51.42 11.60 39.38
N TRP A 39 -50.37 12.05 40.06
CA TRP A 39 -49.14 11.25 40.20
C TRP A 39 -49.15 10.33 41.42
N ASP A 40 -48.91 9.03 41.20
CA ASP A 40 -48.60 8.08 42.27
C ASP A 40 -47.09 7.99 42.50
N ALA A 41 -46.62 8.55 43.62
CA ALA A 41 -45.21 8.48 43.98
C ALA A 41 -44.74 7.06 44.35
N SER A 42 -45.62 6.22 44.89
CA SER A 42 -45.28 4.86 45.31
C SER A 42 -45.12 3.92 44.12
N LYS A 43 -46.03 4.02 43.14
CA LYS A 43 -46.02 3.20 41.91
C LYS A 43 -45.19 3.81 40.78
N GLY A 44 -44.86 5.10 40.89
CA GLY A 44 -44.15 5.83 39.84
C GLY A 44 -44.94 5.92 38.53
N GLN A 45 -46.26 6.04 38.62
CA GLN A 45 -47.23 6.00 37.51
C GLN A 45 -48.31 7.08 37.73
N SER A 46 -49.07 7.41 36.69
CA SER A 46 -50.27 8.26 36.81
C SER A 46 -51.47 7.44 37.32
N LYS A 47 -52.23 7.99 38.28
CA LYS A 47 -53.52 7.51 38.79
C LYS A 47 -54.70 7.94 37.93
N GLY A 48 -54.50 8.88 37.01
CA GLY A 48 -55.58 9.39 36.17
C GLY A 48 -56.10 8.32 35.22
N LYS A 49 -57.39 8.39 34.89
CA LYS A 49 -58.09 7.45 33.98
C LYS A 49 -58.22 7.98 32.55
N THR A 50 -57.62 9.13 32.25
CA THR A 50 -57.71 9.73 30.91
C THR A 50 -56.84 8.95 29.92
N LYS A 51 -57.13 9.09 28.61
CA LYS A 51 -56.30 8.49 27.55
C LYS A 51 -54.82 8.94 27.64
N LYS A 52 -54.58 10.21 28.00
CA LYS A 52 -53.25 10.79 28.22
C LYS A 52 -52.49 10.07 29.35
N ASP A 53 -53.18 9.76 30.46
CA ASP A 53 -52.59 9.07 31.61
C ASP A 53 -52.26 7.59 31.31
N LEU A 54 -53.15 6.89 30.59
CA LEU A 54 -52.95 5.51 30.17
C LEU A 54 -51.77 5.37 29.20
N GLU A 55 -51.65 6.26 28.23
CA GLU A 55 -50.50 6.32 27.30
C GLU A 55 -49.20 6.65 28.02
N LEU A 56 -49.25 7.57 29.00
CA LEU A 56 -48.10 7.89 29.84
C LEU A 56 -47.60 6.67 30.62
N ASN A 57 -48.50 5.90 31.23
CA ASN A 57 -48.13 4.69 31.97
C ASN A 57 -47.49 3.63 31.06
N ARG A 58 -48.05 3.38 29.87
CA ARG A 58 -47.44 2.48 28.87
C ARG A 58 -46.03 2.90 28.46
N TYR A 59 -45.82 4.21 28.29
CA TYR A 59 -44.51 4.77 27.99
C TYR A 59 -43.51 4.55 29.13
N LEU A 60 -43.91 4.79 30.38
CA LEU A 60 -43.06 4.56 31.55
C LEU A 60 -42.69 3.09 31.72
N ASP A 61 -43.60 2.17 31.43
CA ASP A 61 -43.33 0.73 31.48
C ASP A 61 -42.36 0.31 30.36
N THR A 62 -42.49 0.87 29.16
CA THR A 62 -41.52 0.64 28.06
C THR A 62 -40.11 1.08 28.45
N ILE A 63 -39.98 2.20 29.16
CA ILE A 63 -38.68 2.68 29.68
C ILE A 63 -38.10 1.68 30.69
N ARG A 64 -38.91 1.16 31.62
CA ARG A 64 -38.47 0.17 32.61
C ARG A 64 -37.93 -1.08 31.92
N THR A 65 -38.66 -1.62 30.95
CA THR A 65 -38.25 -2.81 30.18
C THR A 65 -36.91 -2.57 29.48
N LYS A 66 -36.74 -1.44 28.79
CA LYS A 66 -35.48 -1.11 28.11
C LYS A 66 -34.28 -1.01 29.05
N ILE A 67 -34.46 -0.45 30.25
CA ILE A 67 -33.37 -0.37 31.23
C ILE A 67 -32.98 -1.75 31.74
N CYS A 68 -33.95 -2.63 31.98
CA CYS A 68 -33.69 -4.01 32.36
C CYS A 68 -32.95 -4.78 31.25
N GLU A 69 -33.33 -4.59 29.98
CA GLU A 69 -32.63 -5.17 28.83
C GLU A 69 -31.17 -4.68 28.75
N ILE A 70 -30.94 -3.37 28.89
CA ILE A 70 -29.60 -2.79 28.89
C ILE A 70 -28.77 -3.33 30.06
N HIS A 71 -29.35 -3.44 31.25
CA HIS A 71 -28.70 -4.03 32.41
C HIS A 71 -28.27 -5.48 32.13
N ASN A 72 -29.17 -6.30 31.60
CA ASN A 72 -28.87 -7.70 31.27
C ASN A 72 -27.77 -7.79 30.20
N GLN A 73 -27.77 -6.91 29.19
CA GLN A 73 -26.70 -6.87 28.19
C GLN A 73 -25.34 -6.49 28.78
N LEU A 74 -25.29 -5.56 29.72
CA LEU A 74 -24.03 -5.16 30.39
C LEU A 74 -23.49 -6.29 31.28
N VAL A 75 -24.37 -6.98 32.02
CA VAL A 75 -23.99 -8.16 32.83
C VAL A 75 -23.47 -9.28 31.95
N MET A 76 -24.13 -9.58 30.82
CA MET A 76 -23.70 -10.63 29.89
C MET A 76 -22.36 -10.32 29.21
N ARG A 77 -21.96 -9.05 29.15
CA ARG A 77 -20.68 -8.59 28.60
C ARG A 77 -19.57 -8.44 29.65
N ASP A 78 -19.86 -8.77 30.90
CA ASP A 78 -18.95 -8.61 32.04
C ASP A 78 -18.45 -7.15 32.21
N GLU A 79 -19.29 -6.19 31.83
CA GLU A 79 -19.00 -4.76 31.95
C GLU A 79 -19.44 -4.21 33.32
N MET A 80 -18.73 -3.19 33.83
CA MET A 80 -19.07 -2.55 35.11
C MET A 80 -20.46 -1.89 35.05
N VAL A 81 -21.41 -2.50 35.75
CA VAL A 81 -22.76 -1.94 35.91
C VAL A 81 -22.70 -0.86 36.99
N ASN A 82 -23.02 0.38 36.63
CA ASN A 82 -23.32 1.46 37.57
C ASN A 82 -24.42 2.37 36.99
N PRO A 83 -25.06 3.24 37.81
CA PRO A 83 -26.14 4.10 37.34
C PRO A 83 -25.75 5.03 36.17
N ASP A 84 -24.49 5.44 36.09
CA ASP A 84 -23.99 6.27 34.99
C ASP A 84 -23.75 5.47 33.70
N THR A 85 -23.27 4.22 33.77
CA THR A 85 -23.17 3.34 32.59
C THR A 85 -24.56 3.04 32.03
N LEU A 86 -25.53 2.72 32.90
CA LEU A 86 -26.93 2.51 32.49
C LEU A 86 -27.55 3.77 31.88
N LYS A 87 -27.31 4.94 32.49
CA LYS A 87 -27.76 6.23 31.93
C LYS A 87 -27.13 6.53 30.57
N LYS A 88 -25.82 6.29 30.40
CA LYS A 88 -25.12 6.47 29.12
C LYS A 88 -25.66 5.54 28.04
N ALA A 89 -25.85 4.26 28.36
CA ALA A 89 -26.43 3.28 27.45
C ALA A 89 -27.89 3.62 27.07
N PHE A 90 -28.71 4.03 28.05
CA PHE A 90 -30.11 4.43 27.83
C PHE A 90 -30.26 5.71 26.99
N LEU A 91 -29.41 6.71 27.20
CA LEU A 91 -29.40 7.96 26.43
C LEU A 91 -28.82 7.81 25.00
N GLY A 92 -28.53 6.59 24.56
CA GLY A 92 -27.98 6.36 23.23
C GLY A 92 -26.51 6.74 23.08
N LYS A 93 -25.76 6.91 24.19
CA LYS A 93 -24.29 6.79 24.16
C LYS A 93 -23.88 5.31 24.19
N LEU A 94 -24.52 4.49 23.35
CA LEU A 94 -23.76 3.50 22.60
C LEU A 94 -22.68 4.32 21.89
N GLN A 95 -21.41 3.97 22.08
CA GLN A 95 -20.30 4.69 21.45
C GLN A 95 -20.67 5.05 20.01
N LYS A 96 -20.54 6.34 19.63
CA LYS A 96 -20.78 6.75 18.25
C LYS A 96 -20.02 5.76 17.37
N PRO A 97 -20.68 5.10 16.40
CA PRO A 97 -20.00 4.11 15.61
C PRO A 97 -18.84 4.79 14.90
N THR A 98 -17.64 4.21 15.02
CA THR A 98 -16.47 4.71 14.31
C THR A 98 -16.79 4.71 12.81
N MET A 99 -16.65 5.87 12.18
CA MET A 99 -16.91 6.03 10.76
C MET A 99 -15.70 5.56 9.95
N LEU A 100 -15.92 5.06 8.74
CA LEU A 100 -14.89 4.44 7.91
C LEU A 100 -13.86 5.46 7.43
N CYS A 101 -14.30 6.59 6.86
CA CYS A 101 -13.40 7.62 6.39
C CYS A 101 -12.73 8.34 7.57
N GLU A 102 -13.42 8.49 8.71
CA GLU A 102 -12.80 8.96 9.96
C GLU A 102 -11.65 8.06 10.43
N ALA A 103 -11.87 6.74 10.54
CA ALA A 103 -10.83 5.78 10.91
C ALA A 103 -9.66 5.78 9.91
N PHE A 104 -9.96 5.93 8.62
CA PHE A 104 -8.94 6.06 7.59
C PHE A 104 -8.10 7.33 7.79
N ARG A 105 -8.74 8.48 8.04
CA ARG A 105 -8.03 9.75 8.31
C ARG A 105 -7.19 9.68 9.58
N GLU A 106 -7.63 8.98 10.62
CA GLU A 106 -6.81 8.73 11.80
C GLU A 106 -5.55 7.94 11.46
N LEU A 107 -5.67 6.90 10.63
CA LEU A 107 -4.51 6.14 10.16
C LEU A 107 -3.60 7.00 9.27
N ASN A 108 -4.16 7.91 8.46
CA ASN A 108 -3.37 8.87 7.68
C ASN A 108 -2.54 9.81 8.55
N LYS A 109 -3.01 10.20 9.75
CA LYS A 109 -2.21 10.97 10.70
C LYS A 109 -0.98 10.18 11.13
N LYS A 110 -1.15 8.91 11.52
CA LYS A 110 -0.03 8.02 11.87
C LYS A 110 0.94 7.81 10.70
N VAL A 111 0.44 7.76 9.46
CA VAL A 111 1.26 7.69 8.25
C VAL A 111 2.03 9.00 8.03
N LYS A 112 1.42 10.15 8.32
CA LYS A 112 2.08 11.46 8.27
C LYS A 112 3.20 11.56 9.31
N ASP A 113 2.96 11.17 10.55
CA ASP A 113 3.98 11.19 11.61
C ASP A 113 5.21 10.33 11.23
N ARG A 114 4.96 9.16 10.61
CA ARG A 114 6.04 8.30 10.08
C ARG A 114 6.80 8.92 8.92
N ASN A 115 6.14 9.74 8.11
CA ASN A 115 6.81 10.47 7.03
C ASN A 115 7.68 11.61 7.59
N GLU A 116 7.18 12.37 8.57
CA GLU A 116 7.92 13.44 9.24
C GLU A 116 9.15 12.90 10.00
N ARG A 117 9.06 11.68 10.56
CA ARG A 117 10.22 10.97 11.14
C ARG A 117 11.22 10.45 10.11
N GLY A 118 10.83 10.33 8.84
CA GLY A 118 11.67 9.82 7.75
C GLY A 118 11.51 8.31 7.44
N ASP A 119 10.59 7.59 8.08
CA ASP A 119 10.41 6.14 7.85
C ASP A 119 9.83 5.82 6.46
N ILE A 120 9.08 6.76 5.89
CA ILE A 120 8.38 6.56 4.62
C ILE A 120 8.54 7.79 3.73
N CYS A 121 8.55 7.56 2.42
CA CYS A 121 8.62 8.64 1.45
C CYS A 121 7.29 9.38 1.28
N GLU A 122 7.40 10.66 0.92
CA GLU A 122 6.30 11.59 0.70
C GLU A 122 5.25 11.05 -0.29
N GLY A 123 5.70 10.42 -1.38
CA GLY A 123 4.82 9.79 -2.35
C GLY A 123 3.97 8.64 -1.79
N THR A 124 4.36 8.03 -0.66
CA THR A 124 3.51 7.07 0.05
C THR A 124 2.42 7.78 0.82
N ARG A 125 2.75 8.82 1.60
CA ARG A 125 1.80 9.65 2.35
C ARG A 125 0.70 10.23 1.45
N LEU A 126 1.10 10.84 0.33
CA LEU A 126 0.15 11.43 -0.62
C LEU A 126 -0.84 10.42 -1.22
N ARG A 127 -0.44 9.16 -1.40
CA ARG A 127 -1.35 8.10 -1.88
C ARG A 127 -2.36 7.68 -0.82
N TRP A 128 -1.96 7.63 0.45
CA TRP A 128 -2.87 7.37 1.57
C TRP A 128 -3.94 8.46 1.69
N GLU A 129 -3.53 9.73 1.58
CA GLU A 129 -4.45 10.88 1.57
C GLU A 129 -5.41 10.83 0.38
N ARG A 130 -4.91 10.52 -0.81
CA ARG A 130 -5.72 10.37 -2.01
C ARG A 130 -6.71 9.21 -1.91
N CYS A 131 -6.32 8.11 -1.27
CA CYS A 131 -7.18 6.94 -1.10
C CYS A 131 -8.46 7.28 -0.33
N VAL A 132 -8.37 8.10 0.72
CA VAL A 132 -9.53 8.56 1.49
C VAL A 132 -10.46 9.39 0.62
N LYS A 133 -9.91 10.33 -0.16
CA LYS A 133 -10.72 11.15 -1.07
C LYS A 133 -11.46 10.31 -2.10
N TYR A 134 -10.80 9.31 -2.68
CA TYR A 134 -11.45 8.38 -3.60
C TYR A 134 -12.53 7.54 -2.92
N LEU A 135 -12.32 7.16 -1.66
CA LEU A 135 -13.33 6.44 -0.89
C LEU A 135 -14.56 7.33 -0.60
N GLU A 136 -14.36 8.59 -0.21
CA GLU A 136 -15.45 9.56 -0.02
C GLU A 136 -16.24 9.77 -1.31
N GLU A 137 -15.55 9.98 -2.43
CA GLU A 137 -16.20 10.17 -3.73
C GLU A 137 -16.97 8.92 -4.18
N PHE A 138 -16.45 7.72 -3.88
CA PHE A 138 -17.16 6.46 -4.12
C PHE A 138 -18.44 6.35 -3.29
N LEU A 139 -18.38 6.71 -2.01
CA LEU A 139 -19.55 6.65 -1.11
C LEU A 139 -20.63 7.66 -1.54
N ILE A 140 -20.23 8.84 -2.00
CA ILE A 140 -21.15 9.85 -2.55
C ILE A 140 -21.82 9.32 -3.82
N ASP A 141 -21.05 8.69 -4.72
CA ASP A 141 -21.58 8.18 -6.00
C ASP A 141 -22.57 7.02 -5.82
N ASN A 142 -22.29 6.10 -4.89
CA ASN A 142 -23.09 4.89 -4.73
C ASN A 142 -24.23 5.01 -3.70
N GLN A 143 -24.09 5.88 -2.70
CA GLN A 143 -25.01 5.94 -1.56
C GLN A 143 -25.41 7.36 -1.14
N ASP A 144 -24.96 8.40 -1.87
CA ASP A 144 -25.19 9.82 -1.55
C ASP A 144 -24.80 10.20 -0.10
N VAL A 145 -23.78 9.52 0.44
CA VAL A 145 -23.24 9.78 1.78
C VAL A 145 -21.74 10.00 1.72
N LYS A 146 -21.23 10.88 2.56
CA LYS A 146 -19.78 11.16 2.64
C LYS A 146 -18.98 10.15 3.45
N ASP A 147 -19.67 9.41 4.33
CA ASP A 147 -19.05 8.44 5.21
C ASP A 147 -20.08 7.40 5.65
N ILE A 148 -19.60 6.24 6.09
CA ILE A 148 -20.42 5.14 6.60
C ILE A 148 -19.82 4.60 7.91
N PRO A 149 -20.65 4.08 8.83
CA PRO A 149 -20.16 3.29 9.95
C PRO A 149 -19.30 2.11 9.46
N MET A 150 -18.18 1.84 10.12
CA MET A 150 -17.30 0.71 9.72
C MET A 150 -18.05 -0.63 9.67
N LYS A 151 -19.02 -0.86 10.55
CA LYS A 151 -19.87 -2.05 10.58
C LYS A 151 -20.72 -2.25 9.30
N LYS A 152 -20.96 -1.20 8.53
CA LYS A 152 -21.73 -1.28 7.27
C LYS A 152 -20.87 -1.62 6.07
N LEU A 153 -19.54 -1.68 6.21
CA LEU A 153 -18.66 -2.03 5.10
C LEU A 153 -18.84 -3.52 4.75
N THR A 154 -19.43 -3.78 3.60
CA THR A 154 -19.63 -5.16 3.11
C THR A 154 -18.54 -5.58 2.15
N SER A 155 -18.44 -6.90 1.94
CA SER A 155 -17.61 -7.49 0.89
C SER A 155 -17.94 -6.88 -0.49
N GLY A 156 -19.22 -6.75 -0.87
CA GLY A 156 -19.61 -6.18 -2.16
C GLY A 156 -19.07 -4.77 -2.37
N MET A 157 -19.15 -3.90 -1.34
CA MET A 157 -18.64 -2.53 -1.42
C MET A 157 -17.14 -2.45 -1.68
N VAL A 158 -16.36 -3.43 -1.23
CA VAL A 158 -14.91 -3.47 -1.52
C VAL A 158 -14.65 -3.77 -2.99
N ASP A 159 -15.46 -4.62 -3.64
CA ASP A 159 -15.32 -4.91 -5.07
C ASP A 159 -15.85 -3.74 -5.91
N ASP A 160 -16.95 -3.13 -5.51
CA ASP A 160 -17.48 -1.94 -6.16
C ASP A 160 -16.48 -0.77 -6.08
N PHE A 161 -15.76 -0.65 -4.96
CA PHE A 161 -14.69 0.33 -4.82
C PHE A 161 -13.48 0.01 -5.72
N GLU A 162 -13.10 -1.27 -5.86
CA GLU A 162 -12.06 -1.68 -6.80
C GLU A 162 -12.44 -1.37 -8.25
N HIS A 163 -13.71 -1.61 -8.60
CA HIS A 163 -14.28 -1.27 -9.89
C HIS A 163 -14.29 0.25 -10.12
N PHE A 164 -14.74 1.03 -9.15
CA PHE A 164 -14.73 2.50 -9.18
C PHE A 164 -13.32 3.06 -9.44
N LEU A 165 -12.32 2.53 -8.75
CA LEU A 165 -10.92 2.94 -8.93
C LEU A 165 -10.44 2.68 -10.37
N ARG A 166 -10.84 1.56 -10.97
CA ARG A 166 -10.41 1.18 -12.32
C ARG A 166 -11.16 1.91 -13.42
N ILE A 167 -12.47 1.99 -13.31
CA ILE A 167 -13.33 2.54 -14.36
C ILE A 167 -13.45 4.06 -14.24
N LYS A 168 -13.87 4.57 -13.07
CA LYS A 168 -14.16 6.00 -12.91
C LYS A 168 -12.91 6.83 -12.65
N LYS A 169 -11.90 6.27 -11.97
CA LYS A 169 -10.61 6.93 -11.74
C LYS A 169 -9.53 6.57 -12.75
N GLY A 170 -9.80 5.66 -13.69
CA GLY A 170 -8.84 5.24 -14.71
C GLY A 170 -7.55 4.64 -14.12
N CYS A 171 -7.58 4.11 -12.89
CA CYS A 171 -6.38 3.55 -12.28
C CYS A 171 -6.01 2.23 -12.94
N ALA A 172 -4.74 2.08 -13.32
CA ALA A 172 -4.19 0.79 -13.71
C ALA A 172 -4.32 -0.25 -12.57
N ASN A 173 -4.41 -1.54 -12.91
CA ASN A 173 -4.62 -2.63 -11.95
C ASN A 173 -3.69 -2.53 -10.72
N ASN A 174 -2.39 -2.34 -10.92
CA ASN A 174 -1.43 -2.27 -9.82
C ASN A 174 -1.65 -1.08 -8.87
N ALA A 175 -2.18 0.04 -9.39
CA ALA A 175 -2.54 1.21 -8.60
C ALA A 175 -3.85 0.96 -7.83
N ALA A 176 -4.88 0.40 -8.48
CA ALA A 176 -6.13 0.02 -7.83
C ALA A 176 -5.89 -0.98 -6.68
N VAL A 177 -5.16 -2.07 -6.95
CA VAL A 177 -4.73 -3.06 -5.94
C VAL A 177 -3.95 -2.41 -4.79
N ARG A 178 -3.21 -1.33 -5.04
CA ARG A 178 -2.50 -0.58 -3.99
C ARG A 178 -3.48 0.16 -3.07
N TYR A 179 -4.47 0.86 -3.63
CA TYR A 179 -5.50 1.55 -2.84
C TYR A 179 -6.34 0.57 -2.01
N ILE A 180 -6.72 -0.56 -2.61
CA ILE A 180 -7.43 -1.64 -1.92
C ILE A 180 -6.62 -2.19 -0.72
N ARG A 181 -5.29 -2.23 -0.82
CA ARG A 181 -4.44 -2.60 0.32
C ARG A 181 -4.42 -1.56 1.44
N TYR A 182 -4.57 -0.27 1.13
CA TYR A 182 -4.70 0.77 2.16
C TYR A 182 -6.03 0.63 2.89
N LEU A 183 -7.14 0.45 2.15
CA LEU A 183 -8.44 0.15 2.75
C LEU A 183 -8.39 -1.10 3.63
N LYS A 184 -7.72 -2.17 3.16
CA LYS A 184 -7.51 -3.39 3.95
C LYS A 184 -6.76 -3.13 5.25
N SER A 185 -5.80 -2.21 5.26
CA SER A 185 -5.08 -1.84 6.49
C SER A 185 -5.97 -1.12 7.50
N VAL A 186 -6.91 -0.29 7.03
CA VAL A 186 -7.89 0.40 7.88
C VAL A 186 -8.87 -0.60 8.46
N VAL A 187 -9.39 -1.52 7.64
CA VAL A 187 -10.27 -2.59 8.10
C VAL A 187 -9.59 -3.48 9.13
N ARG A 188 -8.33 -3.87 8.92
CA ARG A 188 -7.55 -4.63 9.93
C ARG A 188 -7.42 -3.88 11.26
N THR A 189 -7.21 -2.57 11.19
CA THR A 189 -7.17 -1.72 12.39
C THR A 189 -8.54 -1.68 13.07
N GLY A 190 -9.62 -1.61 12.28
CA GLY A 190 -10.99 -1.69 12.78
C GLY A 190 -11.33 -3.02 13.46
N ILE A 191 -10.88 -4.14 12.90
CA ILE A 191 -11.07 -5.47 13.52
C ILE A 191 -10.33 -5.53 14.86
N ALA A 192 -9.06 -5.11 14.89
CA ALA A 192 -8.26 -5.09 16.12
C ALA A 192 -8.90 -4.22 17.22
N ASN A 193 -9.54 -3.12 16.85
CA ASN A 193 -10.24 -2.22 17.75
C ASN A 193 -11.73 -2.55 17.96
N LYS A 194 -12.23 -3.67 17.40
CA LYS A 194 -13.63 -4.11 17.47
C LYS A 194 -14.65 -3.09 16.91
N TRP A 195 -14.24 -2.30 15.92
CA TRP A 195 -15.09 -1.36 15.19
C TRP A 195 -15.92 -2.03 14.09
N ILE A 196 -15.45 -3.18 13.60
CA ILE A 196 -16.11 -4.04 12.63
C ILE A 196 -16.02 -5.47 13.13
N ASP A 197 -17.10 -6.23 12.99
CA ASP A 197 -17.22 -7.58 13.54
C ASP A 197 -16.64 -8.62 12.55
N ASP A 198 -16.95 -8.47 11.26
CA ASP A 198 -16.52 -9.36 10.17
C ASP A 198 -15.49 -8.70 9.23
N ASP A 199 -14.55 -9.49 8.69
CA ASP A 199 -13.59 -8.98 7.70
C ASP A 199 -14.17 -9.03 6.26
N PRO A 200 -14.48 -7.88 5.62
CA PRO A 200 -15.00 -7.84 4.25
C PRO A 200 -13.98 -8.29 3.19
N PHE A 201 -12.72 -8.53 3.56
CA PHE A 201 -11.67 -9.04 2.67
C PHE A 201 -11.51 -10.57 2.69
N VAL A 202 -12.32 -11.31 3.44
CA VAL A 202 -12.27 -12.78 3.48
C VAL A 202 -12.55 -13.36 2.09
N GLY A 203 -11.72 -14.33 1.67
CA GLY A 203 -11.83 -14.97 0.36
C GLY A 203 -11.34 -14.13 -0.83
N LYS A 204 -11.00 -12.84 -0.62
CA LYS A 204 -10.61 -11.93 -1.71
C LYS A 204 -9.12 -11.92 -2.00
N ARG A 205 -8.77 -12.03 -3.29
CA ARG A 205 -7.38 -11.95 -3.77
C ARG A 205 -7.25 -10.92 -4.88
N TYR A 206 -6.60 -9.81 -4.57
CA TYR A 206 -6.27 -8.75 -5.53
C TYR A 206 -4.85 -8.92 -6.04
N VAL A 207 -4.72 -9.51 -7.23
CA VAL A 207 -3.43 -9.84 -7.85
C VAL A 207 -2.92 -8.68 -8.68
N ARG A 208 -1.63 -8.36 -8.51
CA ARG A 208 -0.95 -7.37 -9.35
C ARG A 208 -0.55 -7.99 -10.68
N THR A 209 -0.76 -7.24 -11.75
CA THR A 209 -0.22 -7.59 -13.07
C THR A 209 1.30 -7.44 -13.03
N LYS A 210 2.03 -8.46 -13.45
CA LYS A 210 3.49 -8.36 -13.63
C LYS A 210 3.74 -7.45 -14.85
N PRO A 211 4.35 -6.26 -14.68
CA PRO A 211 4.66 -5.41 -15.82
C PRO A 211 5.75 -6.06 -16.68
N LYS A 212 5.60 -6.02 -18.00
CA LYS A 212 6.70 -6.32 -18.93
C LYS A 212 7.75 -5.23 -18.76
N ARG A 213 8.96 -5.61 -18.39
CA ARG A 213 10.05 -4.65 -18.14
C ARG A 213 10.98 -4.67 -19.34
N GLU A 214 11.07 -3.53 -20.01
CA GLU A 214 11.99 -3.36 -21.14
C GLU A 214 13.41 -3.10 -20.62
N LYS A 215 14.38 -3.52 -21.42
CA LYS A 215 15.81 -3.36 -21.19
C LYS A 215 16.48 -3.08 -22.53
N LEU A 216 17.58 -2.33 -22.52
CA LEU A 216 18.35 -2.08 -23.72
C LEU A 216 19.28 -3.26 -24.03
N THR A 217 19.53 -3.50 -25.30
CA THR A 217 20.68 -4.29 -25.75
C THR A 217 21.94 -3.42 -25.76
N GLU A 218 23.12 -4.05 -25.80
CA GLU A 218 24.39 -3.31 -25.93
C GLU A 218 24.43 -2.48 -27.21
N THR A 219 23.90 -3.00 -28.31
CA THR A 219 23.79 -2.27 -29.58
C THR A 219 22.88 -1.05 -29.49
N GLU A 220 21.74 -1.14 -28.80
CA GLU A 220 20.86 0.01 -28.58
C GLU A 220 21.49 1.05 -27.65
N LEU A 221 22.19 0.60 -26.60
CA LEU A 221 22.91 1.50 -25.69
C LEU A 221 24.04 2.22 -26.43
N GLN A 222 24.77 1.53 -27.30
CA GLN A 222 25.83 2.12 -28.12
C GLN A 222 25.28 3.21 -29.05
N ARG A 223 24.15 2.95 -29.73
CA ARG A 223 23.48 3.96 -30.57
C ARG A 223 23.11 5.21 -29.76
N ILE A 224 22.63 5.06 -28.52
CA ILE A 224 22.35 6.22 -27.65
C ILE A 224 23.62 7.00 -27.36
N ILE A 225 24.73 6.32 -27.02
CA ILE A 225 26.02 6.96 -26.68
C ILE A 225 26.58 7.74 -27.87
N GLU A 226 26.49 7.17 -29.07
CA GLU A 226 27.03 7.73 -30.31
C GLU A 226 26.19 8.85 -30.93
N LEU A 227 24.99 9.11 -30.40
CA LEU A 227 24.14 10.21 -30.90
C LEU A 227 24.88 11.55 -30.80
N ASP A 228 25.00 12.23 -31.93
CA ASP A 228 25.42 13.63 -31.97
C ASP A 228 24.29 14.52 -31.46
N LEU A 229 24.52 15.12 -30.29
CA LEU A 229 23.62 16.04 -29.59
C LEU A 229 24.31 17.37 -29.29
N SER A 230 25.40 17.68 -30.01
CA SER A 230 26.21 18.88 -29.82
C SER A 230 25.38 20.18 -29.87
N GLU A 231 24.40 20.26 -30.76
CA GLU A 231 23.48 21.39 -30.89
C GLU A 231 22.32 21.39 -29.88
N LEU A 232 22.17 20.31 -29.08
CA LEU A 232 21.05 20.12 -28.16
C LEU A 232 21.53 19.83 -26.72
N PRO A 233 22.08 20.83 -26.00
CA PRO A 233 22.66 20.64 -24.66
C PRO A 233 21.70 20.00 -23.64
N ARG A 234 20.39 20.26 -23.77
CA ARG A 234 19.36 19.65 -22.93
C ARG A 234 19.25 18.13 -23.10
N LEU A 235 19.42 17.62 -24.33
CA LEU A 235 19.35 16.20 -24.63
C LEU A 235 20.68 15.52 -24.31
N ASP A 236 21.80 16.19 -24.61
CA ASP A 236 23.14 15.73 -24.25
C ASP A 236 23.24 15.42 -22.75
N LEU A 237 22.75 16.34 -21.90
CA LEU A 237 22.69 16.14 -20.45
C LEU A 237 21.84 14.92 -20.04
N VAL A 238 20.69 14.73 -20.67
CA VAL A 238 19.79 13.60 -20.35
C VAL A 238 20.37 12.28 -20.82
N ARG A 239 20.96 12.25 -22.02
CA ARG A 239 21.69 11.10 -22.56
C ARG A 239 22.79 10.70 -21.58
N ASP A 240 23.63 11.64 -21.17
CA ASP A 240 24.76 11.37 -20.27
C ASP A 240 24.30 10.91 -18.90
N THR A 241 23.27 11.54 -18.32
CA THR A 241 22.69 11.09 -17.05
C THR A 241 22.10 9.67 -17.17
N PHE A 242 21.45 9.35 -18.29
CA PHE A 242 20.88 8.03 -18.54
C PHE A 242 21.96 6.96 -18.74
N VAL A 243 22.99 7.26 -19.55
CA VAL A 243 24.16 6.39 -19.77
C VAL A 243 24.90 6.14 -18.46
N PHE A 244 25.10 7.18 -17.63
CA PHE A 244 25.66 7.02 -16.29
C PHE A 244 24.86 6.00 -15.46
N CYS A 245 23.53 6.06 -15.50
CA CYS A 245 22.66 5.10 -14.81
C CYS A 245 22.73 3.69 -15.43
N CYS A 246 22.93 3.55 -16.74
CA CYS A 246 23.11 2.25 -17.41
C CYS A 246 24.39 1.53 -17.00
N PHE A 247 25.43 2.26 -16.57
CA PHE A 247 26.71 1.70 -16.12
C PHE A 247 26.88 1.64 -14.60
N THR A 248 25.99 2.28 -13.83
CA THR A 248 26.05 2.27 -12.35
C THR A 248 24.86 1.59 -11.70
N GLY A 249 23.74 1.43 -12.41
CA GLY A 249 22.52 0.84 -11.87
C GLY A 249 21.79 1.70 -10.84
N LEU A 250 22.19 2.95 -10.62
CA LEU A 250 21.51 3.85 -9.69
C LEU A 250 20.08 4.14 -10.14
N ALA A 251 19.15 4.24 -9.18
CA ALA A 251 17.81 4.72 -9.49
C ALA A 251 17.81 6.25 -9.62
N PHE A 252 16.80 6.81 -10.30
CA PHE A 252 16.68 8.27 -10.48
C PHE A 252 16.85 9.07 -9.17
N ALA A 253 16.20 8.62 -8.08
CA ALA A 253 16.31 9.29 -6.78
C ALA A 253 17.74 9.26 -6.24
N ASP A 254 18.46 8.16 -6.44
CA ASP A 254 19.82 7.97 -5.94
C ASP A 254 20.86 8.78 -6.73
N ILE A 255 20.73 8.86 -8.06
CA ILE A 255 21.61 9.70 -8.90
C ILE A 255 21.35 11.20 -8.67
N SER A 256 20.09 11.59 -8.43
CA SER A 256 19.72 12.99 -8.19
C SER A 256 20.30 13.58 -6.90
N THR A 257 20.68 12.71 -5.96
CA THR A 257 21.26 13.02 -4.65
C THR A 257 22.69 12.51 -4.50
N LEU A 258 23.30 12.03 -5.59
CA LEU A 258 24.67 11.52 -5.57
C LEU A 258 25.65 12.70 -5.43
N LYS A 259 26.18 12.85 -4.22
CA LYS A 259 27.22 13.83 -3.87
C LYS A 259 28.64 13.31 -4.04
N ARG A 260 29.61 14.23 -4.10
CA ARG A 260 31.04 13.91 -4.23
C ARG A 260 31.58 13.06 -3.07
N GLU A 261 31.07 13.26 -1.86
CA GLU A 261 31.42 12.46 -0.67
C GLU A 261 31.13 10.95 -0.82
N HIS A 262 30.19 10.57 -1.70
CA HIS A 262 29.88 9.17 -1.97
C HIS A 262 30.86 8.50 -2.94
N ILE A 263 31.75 9.29 -3.56
CA ILE A 263 32.78 8.79 -4.47
C ILE A 263 34.05 8.57 -3.65
N VAL A 264 34.45 7.31 -3.52
CA VAL A 264 35.59 6.90 -2.71
C VAL A 264 36.60 6.20 -3.59
N THR A 265 37.87 6.59 -3.49
CA THR A 265 38.98 5.88 -4.14
C THR A 265 39.57 4.89 -3.15
N ASP A 266 39.80 3.65 -3.59
CA ASP A 266 40.47 2.64 -2.76
C ASP A 266 42.00 2.73 -2.86
N ASP A 267 42.69 1.90 -2.09
CA ASP A 267 44.16 1.86 -2.04
C ASP A 267 44.82 1.46 -3.37
N LYS A 268 44.03 0.89 -4.31
CA LYS A 268 44.49 0.51 -5.65
C LYS A 268 44.24 1.60 -6.70
N GLY A 269 43.65 2.73 -6.29
CA GLY A 269 43.31 3.84 -7.19
C GLY A 269 41.98 3.66 -7.93
N GLU A 270 41.21 2.61 -7.61
CA GLU A 270 39.90 2.38 -8.23
C GLU A 270 38.83 3.22 -7.53
N MET A 271 37.95 3.83 -8.32
CA MET A 271 36.86 4.65 -7.79
C MET A 271 35.58 3.85 -7.57
N TRP A 272 34.89 4.17 -6.49
CA TRP A 272 33.68 3.48 -6.04
C TRP A 272 32.59 4.47 -5.70
N ILE A 273 31.35 4.13 -6.04
CA ILE A 273 30.16 4.76 -5.48
C ILE A 273 29.74 3.98 -4.25
N ARG A 274 29.69 4.66 -3.10
CA ARG A 274 29.16 4.14 -1.84
C ARG A 274 28.05 5.06 -1.35
N LYS A 275 26.80 4.68 -1.62
CA LYS A 275 25.63 5.49 -1.26
C LYS A 275 24.50 4.63 -0.72
N ALA A 276 23.92 5.05 0.41
CA ALA A 276 22.68 4.47 0.93
C ALA A 276 21.51 4.83 -0.01
N ARG A 277 20.69 3.84 -0.33
CA ARG A 277 19.57 4.02 -1.25
C ARG A 277 18.46 4.85 -0.61
N GLU A 278 17.98 5.89 -1.29
CA GLU A 278 16.94 6.80 -0.79
C GLU A 278 15.65 6.09 -0.33
N LYS A 279 15.35 4.94 -0.92
CA LYS A 279 14.09 4.21 -0.64
C LYS A 279 14.19 3.20 0.50
N THR A 280 15.36 2.60 0.68
CA THR A 280 15.49 1.39 1.51
C THR A 280 16.67 1.45 2.47
N ASP A 281 17.47 2.51 2.42
CA ASP A 281 18.70 2.73 3.21
C ASP A 281 19.81 1.67 2.99
N GLU A 282 19.54 0.62 2.21
CA GLU A 282 20.51 -0.36 1.77
C GLU A 282 21.68 0.29 1.00
N MET A 283 22.90 -0.05 1.39
CA MET A 283 24.11 0.48 0.76
C MET A 283 24.30 -0.08 -0.65
N SER A 284 24.47 0.82 -1.61
CA SER A 284 24.88 0.50 -2.98
C SER A 284 26.39 0.71 -3.07
N VAL A 285 27.12 -0.34 -3.45
CA VAL A 285 28.59 -0.33 -3.58
C VAL A 285 28.93 -0.73 -5.01
N ILE A 286 29.34 0.26 -5.82
CA ILE A 286 29.46 0.12 -7.28
C ILE A 286 30.86 0.58 -7.70
N PRO A 287 31.70 -0.28 -8.29
CA PRO A 287 32.93 0.15 -8.94
C PRO A 287 32.61 1.04 -10.16
N ILE A 288 33.35 2.14 -10.31
CA ILE A 288 33.12 3.14 -11.36
C ILE A 288 33.91 2.75 -12.61
N LEU A 289 33.21 2.44 -13.69
CA LEU A 289 33.81 2.22 -15.00
C LEU A 289 34.24 3.54 -15.66
N GLU A 290 35.06 3.44 -16.70
CA GLU A 290 35.64 4.58 -17.41
C GLU A 290 34.59 5.56 -17.99
N ILE A 291 33.46 5.05 -18.49
CA ILE A 291 32.40 5.90 -19.07
C ILE A 291 31.76 6.80 -17.99
N PRO A 292 31.19 6.27 -16.89
CA PRO A 292 30.77 7.10 -15.76
C PRO A 292 31.84 8.09 -15.29
N ARG A 293 33.11 7.66 -15.18
CA ARG A 293 34.22 8.52 -14.76
C ARG A 293 34.39 9.74 -15.68
N ARG A 294 34.39 9.54 -16.99
CA ARG A 294 34.48 10.65 -17.97
C ARG A 294 33.29 11.59 -17.90
N LEU A 295 32.09 11.06 -17.67
CA LEU A 295 30.88 11.87 -17.52
C LEU A 295 30.94 12.73 -16.25
N MET A 296 31.48 12.20 -15.15
CA MET A 296 31.71 12.99 -13.93
C MET A 296 32.67 14.15 -14.18
N GLU A 297 33.77 13.90 -14.89
CA GLU A 297 34.74 14.96 -15.21
C GLU A 297 34.14 16.01 -16.15
N LYS A 298 33.38 15.60 -17.18
CA LYS A 298 32.70 16.49 -18.11
C LYS A 298 31.83 17.54 -17.41
N TYR A 299 31.13 17.15 -16.34
CA TYR A 299 30.21 18.04 -15.61
C TYR A 299 30.78 18.62 -14.31
N ARG A 300 32.07 18.40 -14.01
CA ARG A 300 32.69 18.77 -12.72
C ARG A 300 32.53 20.24 -12.36
N SER A 301 32.60 21.12 -13.36
CA SER A 301 32.49 22.58 -13.23
C SER A 301 31.09 23.13 -13.53
N HIS A 302 30.10 22.27 -13.79
CA HIS A 302 28.75 22.71 -14.14
C HIS A 302 28.11 23.47 -12.94
N PRO A 303 27.45 24.63 -13.13
CA PRO A 303 26.95 25.45 -12.01
C PRO A 303 26.11 24.70 -10.98
N ARG A 304 25.16 23.87 -11.43
CA ARG A 304 24.32 23.04 -10.54
C ARG A 304 25.10 21.98 -9.75
N VAL A 305 26.18 21.43 -10.33
CA VAL A 305 27.02 20.41 -9.69
C VAL A 305 27.82 21.08 -8.57
N VAL A 306 28.37 22.27 -8.84
CA VAL A 306 29.09 23.07 -7.84
C VAL A 306 28.17 23.55 -6.72
N GLU A 307 27.00 24.11 -7.06
CA GLU A 307 26.04 24.66 -6.11
C GLU A 307 25.49 23.61 -5.13
N LYS A 308 25.20 22.39 -5.62
CA LYS A 308 24.57 21.32 -4.84
C LYS A 308 25.53 20.25 -4.34
N ASP A 309 26.81 20.40 -4.66
CA ASP A 309 27.87 19.39 -4.46
C ASP A 309 27.49 17.99 -5.00
N THR A 310 26.76 17.94 -6.10
CA THR A 310 26.37 16.69 -6.77
C THR A 310 27.46 16.23 -7.74
N VAL A 311 27.33 15.00 -8.24
CA VAL A 311 28.27 14.41 -9.22
C VAL A 311 27.91 14.76 -10.66
N ILE A 312 26.61 14.89 -10.97
CA ILE A 312 26.10 15.23 -12.30
C ILE A 312 24.86 16.16 -12.18
N PRO A 313 24.54 17.01 -13.16
CA PRO A 313 23.43 17.95 -13.05
C PRO A 313 22.09 17.28 -13.42
N VAL A 314 21.46 16.59 -12.48
CA VAL A 314 20.19 15.89 -12.72
C VAL A 314 19.00 16.86 -12.77
N ILE A 315 18.18 16.77 -13.83
CA ILE A 315 16.91 17.49 -13.97
C ILE A 315 15.74 16.69 -13.38
N SER A 316 14.53 17.27 -13.32
CA SER A 316 13.36 16.57 -12.77
C SER A 316 13.03 15.29 -13.56
N ASN A 317 12.56 14.24 -12.86
CA ASN A 317 12.27 12.93 -13.46
C ASN A 317 11.28 13.04 -14.62
N GLN A 318 10.27 13.91 -14.49
CA GLN A 318 9.27 14.13 -15.54
C GLN A 318 9.90 14.69 -16.82
N ARG A 319 10.76 15.71 -16.71
CA ARG A 319 11.48 16.27 -17.87
C ARG A 319 12.47 15.27 -18.45
N MET A 320 13.16 14.51 -17.58
CA MET A 320 14.08 13.48 -18.00
C MET A 320 13.38 12.41 -18.86
N ASN A 321 12.23 11.88 -18.43
CA ASN A 321 11.48 10.90 -19.23
C ASN A 321 10.96 11.50 -20.55
N SER A 322 10.46 12.74 -20.55
CA SER A 322 10.02 13.40 -21.78
C SER A 322 11.15 13.58 -22.80
N TYR A 323 12.37 13.91 -22.35
CA TYR A 323 13.53 14.03 -23.23
C TYR A 323 14.12 12.67 -23.62
N LEU A 324 13.95 11.63 -22.80
CA LEU A 324 14.30 10.26 -23.16
C LEU A 324 13.45 9.73 -24.32
N ASP A 325 12.18 10.13 -24.43
CA ASP A 325 11.35 9.79 -25.58
C ASP A 325 11.88 10.42 -26.88
N GLU A 326 12.39 11.65 -26.82
CA GLU A 326 13.03 12.33 -27.96
C GLU A 326 14.36 11.66 -28.34
N ILE A 327 15.17 11.28 -27.34
CA ILE A 327 16.42 10.52 -27.55
C ILE A 327 16.13 9.15 -28.16
N ALA A 328 15.11 8.44 -27.67
CA ALA A 328 14.68 7.15 -28.22
C ALA A 328 14.33 7.26 -29.70
N SER A 329 13.58 8.31 -30.06
CA SER A 329 13.21 8.61 -31.45
C SER A 329 14.44 8.86 -32.33
N LYS A 330 15.42 9.65 -31.84
CA LYS A 330 16.66 9.95 -32.55
C LYS A 330 17.59 8.74 -32.69
N ALA A 331 17.63 7.86 -31.70
CA ALA A 331 18.42 6.63 -31.69
C ALA A 331 17.75 5.46 -32.43
N ASP A 332 16.57 5.66 -33.02
CA ASP A 332 15.75 4.61 -33.63
C ASP A 332 15.50 3.43 -32.68
N ILE A 333 15.06 3.77 -31.46
CA ILE A 333 14.70 2.81 -30.41
C ILE A 333 13.18 2.83 -30.23
N LYS A 334 12.54 1.69 -30.51
CA LYS A 334 11.08 1.52 -30.41
C LYS A 334 10.57 1.37 -28.96
N LYS A 335 11.48 1.12 -28.01
CA LYS A 335 11.17 0.92 -26.58
C LYS A 335 10.88 2.26 -25.91
N HIS A 336 9.95 2.28 -24.97
CA HIS A 336 9.62 3.52 -24.25
C HIS A 336 10.64 3.78 -23.14
N LEU A 337 11.60 4.66 -23.42
CA LEU A 337 12.71 4.94 -22.51
C LEU A 337 12.25 5.69 -21.26
N THR A 338 12.51 5.10 -20.11
CA THR A 338 12.33 5.75 -18.81
C THR A 338 13.59 5.62 -17.98
N THR A 339 13.76 6.48 -16.98
CA THR A 339 14.90 6.43 -16.04
C THR A 339 15.04 5.08 -15.33
N HIS A 340 13.95 4.31 -15.20
CA HIS A 340 13.99 2.96 -14.65
C HIS A 340 14.60 1.92 -15.60
N ILE A 341 14.51 2.12 -16.93
CA ILE A 341 15.11 1.20 -17.90
C ILE A 341 16.63 1.17 -17.75
N ALA A 342 17.28 2.29 -17.45
CA ALA A 342 18.73 2.34 -17.27
C ALA A 342 19.23 1.33 -16.22
N ARG A 343 18.56 1.29 -15.07
CA ARG A 343 18.85 0.31 -14.01
C ARG A 343 18.57 -1.14 -14.43
N HIS A 344 17.53 -1.35 -15.24
CA HIS A 344 17.23 -2.66 -15.81
C HIS A 344 18.31 -3.12 -16.80
N THR A 345 18.78 -2.20 -17.65
CA THR A 345 19.88 -2.42 -18.57
C THR A 345 21.15 -2.78 -17.81
N PHE A 346 21.54 -2.02 -16.78
CA PHE A 346 22.72 -2.35 -15.95
C PHE A 346 22.63 -3.78 -15.40
N ALA A 347 21.53 -4.11 -14.72
CA ALA A 347 21.36 -5.40 -14.06
C ALA A 347 21.45 -6.56 -15.07
N THR A 348 20.81 -6.44 -16.23
CA THR A 348 20.92 -7.47 -17.28
C THR A 348 22.32 -7.51 -17.88
N MET A 349 22.91 -6.37 -18.23
CA MET A 349 24.25 -6.33 -18.84
C MET A 349 25.30 -6.93 -17.91
N SER A 350 25.26 -6.63 -16.60
CA SER A 350 26.16 -7.27 -15.62
C SER A 350 25.97 -8.78 -15.56
N LEU A 351 24.72 -9.27 -15.55
CA LEU A 351 24.45 -10.71 -15.56
C LEU A 351 24.89 -11.40 -16.86
N ASN A 352 24.69 -10.74 -18.01
CA ASN A 352 25.17 -11.22 -19.32
C ASN A 352 26.70 -11.33 -19.34
N ASN A 353 27.39 -10.42 -18.66
CA ASN A 353 28.84 -10.42 -18.52
C ASN A 353 29.32 -11.27 -17.32
N HIS A 354 28.54 -12.28 -16.92
CA HIS A 354 28.84 -13.26 -15.87
C HIS A 354 29.14 -12.68 -14.48
N VAL A 355 28.71 -11.46 -14.17
CA VAL A 355 28.80 -10.94 -12.81
C VAL A 355 27.81 -11.72 -11.93
N PRO A 356 28.24 -12.32 -10.81
CA PRO A 356 27.36 -13.09 -9.94
C PRO A 356 26.14 -12.29 -9.47
N ILE A 357 24.99 -12.96 -9.37
CA ILE A 357 23.72 -12.30 -9.03
C ILE A 357 23.78 -11.62 -7.65
N GLU A 358 24.53 -12.18 -6.71
CA GLU A 358 24.77 -11.62 -5.38
C GLU A 358 25.52 -10.28 -5.47
N THR A 359 26.54 -10.23 -6.33
CA THR A 359 27.32 -9.02 -6.60
C THR A 359 26.45 -7.95 -7.24
N VAL A 360 25.66 -8.31 -8.27
CA VAL A 360 24.70 -7.37 -8.89
C VAL A 360 23.66 -6.89 -7.88
N SER A 361 23.15 -7.79 -7.02
CA SER A 361 22.19 -7.46 -5.96
C SER A 361 22.76 -6.42 -4.99
N LYS A 362 24.04 -6.55 -4.61
CA LYS A 362 24.76 -5.60 -3.76
C LYS A 362 25.02 -4.26 -4.45
N MET A 363 25.45 -4.27 -5.71
CA MET A 363 25.63 -3.04 -6.51
C MET A 363 24.33 -2.26 -6.63
N LEU A 364 23.21 -2.96 -6.79
CA LEU A 364 21.88 -2.37 -6.86
C LEU A 364 21.32 -1.96 -5.49
N GLY A 365 21.88 -2.40 -4.36
CA GLY A 365 21.31 -2.13 -3.04
C GLY A 365 19.94 -2.80 -2.84
N HIS A 366 19.79 -4.06 -3.27
CA HIS A 366 18.59 -4.85 -3.03
C HIS A 366 18.69 -5.63 -1.71
N LYS A 367 17.70 -5.44 -0.83
CA LYS A 367 17.55 -6.19 0.42
C LYS A 367 17.28 -7.68 0.22
N ASP A 368 16.60 -8.02 -0.86
CA ASP A 368 16.19 -9.39 -1.19
C ASP A 368 16.66 -9.75 -2.60
N ILE A 369 17.43 -10.84 -2.70
CA ILE A 369 17.98 -11.38 -3.94
C ILE A 369 16.86 -11.76 -4.92
N ALA A 370 15.66 -12.12 -4.44
CA ALA A 370 14.50 -12.38 -5.30
C ALA A 370 14.13 -11.16 -6.17
N THR A 371 14.46 -9.95 -5.72
CA THR A 371 14.30 -8.72 -6.52
C THR A 371 15.28 -8.69 -7.69
N THR A 372 16.45 -9.30 -7.56
CA THR A 372 17.48 -9.40 -8.61
C THR A 372 17.20 -10.58 -9.55
N GLN A 373 16.55 -11.65 -9.09
CA GLN A 373 16.17 -12.79 -9.93
C GLN A 373 15.26 -12.42 -11.11
N ILE A 374 14.49 -11.33 -10.99
CA ILE A 374 13.65 -10.86 -12.11
C ILE A 374 14.46 -10.50 -13.36
N TYR A 375 15.74 -10.15 -13.21
CA TYR A 375 16.64 -9.82 -14.32
C TYR A 375 17.26 -11.07 -14.95
N ALA A 376 17.31 -12.18 -14.20
CA ALA A 376 17.97 -13.43 -14.57
C ALA A 376 17.08 -14.37 -15.41
N THR A 377 15.90 -13.92 -15.85
CA THR A 377 14.86 -14.78 -16.44
C THR A 377 15.18 -15.26 -17.88
N MET A 378 16.27 -15.99 -18.04
CA MET A 378 16.72 -16.73 -19.24
C MET A 378 17.53 -15.91 -20.24
N LEU A 379 18.84 -16.18 -20.22
CA LEU A 379 19.74 -15.98 -21.34
C LEU A 379 20.17 -17.39 -21.77
N ASP A 380 19.40 -18.03 -22.63
CA ASP A 380 19.76 -19.34 -23.20
C ASP A 380 21.17 -19.30 -23.83
N GLN A 381 21.56 -18.11 -24.30
CA GLN A 381 22.91 -17.80 -24.76
C GLN A 381 23.97 -17.92 -23.66
N THR A 382 23.75 -17.36 -22.47
CA THR A 382 24.68 -17.48 -21.33
C THR A 382 24.80 -18.94 -20.88
N VAL A 383 23.70 -19.70 -20.88
CA VAL A 383 23.74 -21.15 -20.58
C VAL A 383 24.61 -21.87 -21.61
N SER A 384 24.45 -21.56 -22.90
CA SER A 384 25.26 -22.17 -23.96
C SER A 384 26.75 -21.81 -23.85
N GLU A 385 27.07 -20.55 -23.55
CA GLU A 385 28.44 -20.04 -23.37
C GLU A 385 29.10 -20.66 -22.13
N ASP A 386 28.40 -20.73 -21.00
CA ASP A 386 28.89 -21.36 -19.77
C ASP A 386 29.09 -22.87 -19.97
N MET A 387 28.17 -23.54 -20.68
CA MET A 387 28.35 -24.94 -21.10
C MET A 387 29.48 -25.10 -22.13
N GLY A 388 29.79 -24.07 -22.91
CA GLY A 388 30.97 -24.02 -23.79
C GLY A 388 32.26 -24.10 -22.96
N ARG A 389 32.40 -23.25 -21.93
CA ARG A 389 33.54 -23.31 -21.01
C ARG A 389 33.67 -24.65 -20.28
N MET A 390 32.53 -25.27 -19.92
CA MET A 390 32.54 -26.62 -19.35
C MET A 390 33.02 -27.65 -20.37
N ARG A 391 32.52 -27.60 -21.60
CA ARG A 391 32.97 -28.49 -22.69
C ARG A 391 34.46 -28.35 -22.95
N ASP A 392 34.98 -27.13 -23.09
CA ASP A 392 36.42 -26.88 -23.29
C ASP A 392 37.28 -27.50 -22.18
N LYS A 393 36.80 -27.44 -20.93
CA LYS A 393 37.51 -27.96 -19.76
C LYS A 393 37.42 -29.48 -19.60
N PHE A 394 36.27 -30.08 -19.92
CA PHE A 394 35.96 -31.47 -19.57
C PHE A 394 35.91 -32.43 -20.76
N ASP A 395 35.66 -31.97 -21.98
CA ASP A 395 35.56 -32.84 -23.17
C ASP A 395 36.93 -33.41 -23.59
N SER A 396 38.02 -32.81 -23.12
CA SER A 396 39.38 -33.33 -23.31
C SER A 396 39.73 -34.48 -22.35
N LEU A 397 38.89 -34.76 -21.34
CA LEU A 397 39.10 -35.87 -20.41
C LEU A 397 38.79 -37.19 -21.10
N LYS A 398 39.80 -38.05 -21.24
CA LYS A 398 39.58 -39.43 -21.69
C LYS A 398 38.94 -40.23 -20.57
N VAL A 399 37.66 -40.52 -20.71
CA VAL A 399 36.93 -41.43 -19.83
C VAL A 399 36.61 -42.68 -20.63
N ASP A 400 37.06 -43.85 -20.17
CA ASP A 400 36.68 -45.14 -20.75
C ASP A 400 35.25 -45.47 -20.34
N ILE A 401 34.28 -44.87 -21.05
CA ILE A 401 32.85 -45.14 -20.87
C ILE A 401 32.51 -46.36 -21.71
N LYS A 402 32.43 -47.53 -21.06
CA LYS A 402 31.93 -48.75 -21.71
C LYS A 402 30.42 -48.62 -21.88
N PRO A 403 29.90 -48.54 -23.13
CA PRO A 403 28.47 -48.50 -23.35
C PRO A 403 27.85 -49.77 -22.76
N LEU A 404 26.68 -49.63 -22.14
CA LEU A 404 25.94 -50.81 -21.67
C LEU A 404 25.64 -51.70 -22.89
N PRO A 405 25.73 -53.02 -22.75
CA PRO A 405 25.35 -53.92 -23.83
C PRO A 405 23.90 -53.63 -24.22
N GLU A 406 23.66 -53.33 -25.49
CA GLU A 406 22.33 -53.17 -26.05
C GLU A 406 21.60 -54.52 -25.93
N LYS A 407 20.84 -54.70 -24.86
CA LYS A 407 19.86 -55.77 -24.78
C LYS A 407 18.66 -55.30 -25.59
N PRO A 408 18.17 -56.08 -26.58
CA PRO A 408 16.92 -55.74 -27.26
C PRO A 408 15.84 -55.61 -26.19
N THR A 409 15.30 -54.40 -26.03
CA THR A 409 14.22 -54.17 -25.10
C THR A 409 12.97 -54.83 -25.66
N THR A 410 12.49 -55.89 -25.01
CA THR A 410 11.12 -56.41 -25.17
C THR A 410 10.06 -55.48 -24.56
N PHE A 411 10.47 -54.27 -24.16
CA PHE A 411 9.60 -53.27 -23.55
C PHE A 411 8.69 -52.66 -24.61
N GLU A 412 7.50 -53.23 -24.77
CA GLU A 412 6.39 -52.55 -25.41
C GLU A 412 5.85 -51.49 -24.45
N ARG A 413 5.94 -50.22 -24.87
CA ARG A 413 5.43 -49.10 -24.09
C ARG A 413 3.90 -49.29 -23.95
N PRO A 414 3.35 -49.45 -22.73
CA PRO A 414 1.91 -49.63 -22.59
C PRO A 414 1.19 -48.44 -23.22
N PRO A 415 0.08 -48.67 -23.93
CA PRO A 415 -0.65 -47.59 -24.57
C PRO A 415 -1.03 -46.55 -23.51
N LEU A 416 -0.77 -45.28 -23.81
CA LEU A 416 -1.07 -44.18 -22.91
C LEU A 416 -2.53 -44.28 -22.46
N PRO A 417 -2.84 -44.24 -21.15
CA PRO A 417 -4.21 -44.32 -20.68
C PRO A 417 -5.02 -43.21 -21.36
N LYS A 418 -6.07 -43.60 -22.10
CA LYS A 418 -7.01 -42.65 -22.70
C LYS A 418 -7.53 -41.79 -21.57
N ARG A 419 -7.12 -40.52 -21.52
CA ARG A 419 -7.66 -39.54 -20.58
C ARG A 419 -9.17 -39.49 -20.78
N GLY A 420 -9.92 -40.17 -19.91
CA GLY A 420 -11.36 -40.09 -19.87
C GLY A 420 -11.74 -38.63 -19.65
N ARG A 421 -12.49 -38.06 -20.58
CA ARG A 421 -13.11 -36.75 -20.41
C ARG A 421 -13.94 -36.80 -19.12
N PRO A 422 -13.73 -35.89 -18.15
CA PRO A 422 -14.50 -35.94 -16.90
C PRO A 422 -15.98 -35.83 -17.24
N LYS A 423 -16.78 -36.82 -16.79
CA LYS A 423 -18.24 -36.72 -16.85
C LYS A 423 -18.64 -35.52 -15.99
N LYS A 424 -19.32 -34.55 -16.61
CA LYS A 424 -20.01 -33.49 -15.89
C LYS A 424 -21.10 -34.16 -15.03
N SER A 425 -20.96 -34.08 -13.72
CA SER A 425 -22.07 -34.22 -12.77
C SER A 425 -22.76 -32.88 -12.62
#